data_AF-G2EBX1-F1
#
_entry.id   AF-G2EBX1-F1
#
_cell.length_a   1.000
_cell.length_b   1.000
_cell.length_c   1.000
_cell.angle_alpha   90.00
_cell.angle_beta   90.00
_cell.angle_gamma   90.00
#
_symmetry.space_group_name_H-M   'P 1'
#
loop_
_entity.id
_entity.type
_entity.pdbx_description
1 polymer ?
#
loop_
_entity_poly.entity_id
_entity_poly.type
_entity_poly.pdbx_seq_one_letter_code
_entity_poly.pdbx_strand_id
1 'polypeptide(L)'
;MNDIQIFEQEIKNSDKKVGKIAILRGGLNSDNPTQIMNKAVSDYVGRKGHNQFVEIHLDNPWVRVVLDGINELDYKDFVDQRL
;
A
#
# COMPACT_ATOMS: atom_id res chain seq x y z
N MET A 1 2.59 -12.65 12.97
CA MET A 1 1.64 -12.04 12.01
C MET A 1 0.34 -11.58 12.65
N ASN A 2 0.02 -11.97 13.90
CA ASN A 2 -1.28 -11.70 14.54
C ASN A 2 -1.58 -10.22 14.88
N ASP A 3 -0.75 -9.25 14.46
CA ASP A 3 -0.91 -7.82 14.76
C ASP A 3 -0.77 -6.92 13.52
N ILE A 4 -0.94 -7.50 12.31
CA ILE A 4 -0.97 -6.72 11.06
C ILE A 4 -2.41 -6.67 10.56
N GLN A 5 -2.97 -5.47 10.54
CA GLN A 5 -4.23 -5.16 9.89
C GLN A 5 -3.97 -4.80 8.42
N ILE A 6 -4.79 -5.33 7.51
CA ILE A 6 -4.70 -5.05 6.08
C ILE A 6 -6.04 -4.50 5.63
N PHE A 7 -6.01 -3.30 5.05
CA PHE A 7 -7.16 -2.69 4.40
C PHE A 7 -6.86 -2.62 2.91
N GLU A 8 -7.78 -3.10 2.07
CA GLU A 8 -7.62 -3.09 0.62
C GLU A 8 -8.70 -2.22 -0.03
N GLN A 9 -8.30 -1.47 -1.05
CA GLN A 9 -9.22 -0.75 -1.93
C GLN A 9 -8.85 -1.07 -3.38
N GLU A 10 -9.82 -1.47 -4.17
CA GLU A 10 -9.59 -1.73 -5.60
C GLU A 10 -9.34 -0.44 -6.37
N ILE A 11 -8.39 -0.49 -7.29
CA ILE A 11 -8.23 0.52 -8.33
C ILE A 11 -8.98 0.05 -9.56
N LYS A 12 -9.89 0.91 -10.02
CA LYS A 12 -10.67 0.69 -11.23
C LYS A 12 -10.29 1.72 -12.27
N ASN A 13 -10.11 1.26 -13.50
CA ASN A 13 -10.10 2.10 -14.68
C ASN A 13 -11.46 1.95 -15.36
N SER A 14 -12.27 3.01 -15.28
CA SER A 14 -13.71 2.93 -15.60
C SER A 14 -14.36 1.83 -14.74
N ASP A 15 -14.90 0.77 -15.35
CA ASP A 15 -15.50 -0.36 -14.61
C ASP A 15 -14.57 -1.57 -14.45
N LYS A 16 -13.37 -1.53 -15.06
CA LYS A 16 -12.41 -2.64 -15.01
C LYS A 16 -11.47 -2.48 -13.83
N LYS A 17 -11.37 -3.52 -12.99
CA LYS A 17 -10.31 -3.61 -11.97
C LYS A 17 -8.95 -3.70 -12.65
N VAL A 18 -8.07 -2.76 -12.34
CA VAL A 18 -6.70 -2.70 -12.87
C VAL A 18 -5.63 -2.89 -11.80
N GLY A 19 -5.98 -2.67 -10.53
CA GLY A 19 -5.06 -2.84 -9.42
C GLY A 19 -5.73 -2.75 -8.06
N LYS A 20 -4.93 -2.49 -7.04
CA LYS A 20 -5.36 -2.22 -5.67
C LYS A 20 -4.35 -1.36 -4.91
N ILE A 21 -4.90 -0.61 -3.96
CA ILE A 21 -4.16 0.00 -2.85
C ILE A 21 -4.38 -0.89 -1.63
N ALA A 22 -3.31 -1.16 -0.88
CA ALA A 22 -3.38 -1.86 0.38
C ALA A 22 -2.66 -1.06 1.46
N ILE A 23 -3.33 -0.89 2.59
CA ILE A 23 -2.79 -0.24 3.79
C ILE A 23 -2.55 -1.33 4.81
N LEU A 24 -1.28 -1.60 5.09
CA LEU A 24 -0.85 -2.51 6.13
C LEU A 24 -0.50 -1.69 7.36
N ARG A 25 -1.13 -1.99 8.49
CA ARG A 25 -0.95 -1.28 9.76
C ARG A 25 -0.59 -2.29 10.85
N GLY A 26 0.46 -2.04 11.63
CA GLY A 26 0.80 -2.90 12.76
C GLY A 26 2.12 -2.55 13.43
N GLY A 27 2.74 -3.55 14.08
CA GLY A 27 4.03 -3.37 14.74
C GLY A 27 3.98 -2.55 16.04
N LEU A 28 2.79 -2.32 16.59
CA LEU A 28 2.58 -1.46 17.77
C LEU A 28 3.36 -1.89 19.00
N ASN A 29 3.50 -3.21 19.16
CA ASN A 29 4.11 -3.85 20.33
C ASN A 29 5.41 -4.58 19.96
N SER A 30 6.09 -4.17 18.89
CA SER A 30 7.32 -4.82 18.43
C SER A 30 8.55 -4.00 18.76
N ASP A 31 9.61 -4.68 19.20
CA ASP A 31 10.95 -4.09 19.34
C ASP A 31 11.62 -3.84 17.97
N ASN A 32 11.13 -4.48 16.90
CA ASN A 32 11.65 -4.32 15.55
C ASN A 32 10.52 -4.26 14.49
N PRO A 33 9.68 -3.20 14.53
CA PRO A 33 8.51 -3.06 13.68
C PRO A 33 8.89 -2.94 12.19
N THR A 34 10.07 -2.40 11.85
CA THR A 34 10.58 -2.36 10.47
C THR A 34 10.67 -3.75 9.88
N GLN A 35 11.31 -4.69 10.58
CA GLN A 35 11.49 -6.06 10.09
C GLN A 35 10.14 -6.77 9.94
N ILE A 36 9.22 -6.56 10.88
CA ILE A 36 7.87 -7.10 10.81
C ILE A 36 7.13 -6.56 9.58
N MET A 37 7.15 -5.25 9.37
CA MET A 37 6.43 -4.62 8.25
C MET A 37 7.04 -5.00 6.90
N ASN A 38 8.37 -5.11 6.80
CA ASN A 38 9.03 -5.59 5.58
C ASN A 38 8.62 -7.03 5.25
N LYS A 39 8.56 -7.90 6.28
CA LYS A 39 8.06 -9.26 6.10
C LYS A 39 6.58 -9.27 5.69
N ALA A 40 5.74 -8.47 6.34
CA ALA A 40 4.31 -8.39 6.05
C ALA A 40 4.05 -7.93 4.61
N VAL A 41 4.76 -6.90 4.13
CA VAL A 41 4.71 -6.47 2.73
C VAL A 41 5.18 -7.59 1.80
N SER A 42 6.32 -8.22 2.10
CA SER A 42 6.84 -9.33 1.28
C SER A 42 5.87 -10.51 1.19
N ASP A 43 5.24 -10.89 2.30
CA ASP A 43 4.25 -11.97 2.33
C ASP A 43 2.98 -11.59 1.55
N TYR A 44 2.56 -10.32 1.66
CA TYR A 44 1.37 -9.80 1.01
C TYR A 44 1.51 -9.68 -0.52
N VAL A 45 2.63 -9.13 -1.00
CA VAL A 45 2.87 -8.89 -2.45
C VAL A 45 3.41 -10.12 -3.17
N GLY A 46 4.07 -11.03 -2.44
CA GLY A 46 4.75 -12.19 -3.02
C GLY A 46 5.77 -11.77 -4.07
N ARG A 47 5.57 -12.23 -5.32
CA ARG A 47 6.45 -11.94 -6.47
C ARG A 47 5.90 -10.86 -7.41
N LYS A 48 4.82 -10.16 -7.02
CA LYS A 48 4.20 -9.13 -7.87
C LYS A 48 4.95 -7.80 -7.76
N GLY A 49 5.19 -7.17 -8.91
CA GLY A 49 5.68 -5.80 -8.96
C GLY A 49 4.68 -4.87 -8.28
N HIS A 50 5.18 -3.99 -7.42
CA HIS A 50 4.37 -3.04 -6.68
C HIS A 50 5.19 -1.79 -6.36
N ASN A 51 4.49 -0.69 -6.14
CA ASN A 51 5.05 0.51 -5.53
C ASN A 51 4.73 0.48 -4.03
N GLN A 52 5.59 1.06 -3.22
CA GLN A 52 5.37 1.17 -1.78
C GLN A 52 5.68 2.58 -1.29
N PHE A 53 4.85 3.07 -0.38
CA PHE A 53 5.12 4.26 0.41
C PHE A 53 5.43 3.82 1.84
N VAL A 54 6.59 4.25 2.30
CA VAL A 54 7.14 3.92 3.61
C VAL A 54 7.17 5.21 4.41
N GLU A 55 6.35 5.28 5.46
CA GLU A 55 6.47 6.37 6.43
C GLU A 55 7.76 6.19 7.23
N ILE A 56 8.64 7.18 7.15
CA ILE A 56 9.97 7.15 7.78
C ILE A 56 9.97 7.71 9.21
N HIS A 57 8.91 8.40 9.61
CA HIS A 57 8.84 9.08 10.90
C HIS A 57 8.45 8.16 12.06
N LEU A 58 8.27 6.87 11.78
CA LEU A 58 8.09 5.80 12.79
C LEU A 58 6.90 6.05 13.71
N ASP A 59 5.85 6.71 13.21
CA ASP A 59 4.63 6.87 13.98
C ASP A 59 4.07 5.48 14.30
N ASN A 60 3.70 5.31 15.57
CA ASN A 60 3.12 4.09 16.07
C ASN A 60 1.60 4.25 16.06
N PRO A 61 0.84 3.53 15.22
CA PRO A 61 1.14 2.29 14.50
C PRO A 61 1.93 2.47 13.22
N TRP A 62 2.78 1.50 12.89
CA TRP A 62 3.54 1.55 11.64
C TRP A 62 2.63 1.28 10.45
N VAL A 63 2.73 2.14 9.45
CA VAL A 63 1.93 2.04 8.22
C VAL A 63 2.83 1.76 7.01
N ARG A 64 2.33 0.89 6.12
CA ARG A 64 2.83 0.69 4.76
C ARG A 64 1.68 0.82 3.80
N VAL A 65 1.85 1.63 2.76
CA VAL A 65 0.90 1.69 1.65
C VAL A 65 1.54 0.99 0.47
N VAL A 66 0.89 -0.06 -0.01
CA VAL A 66 1.31 -0.84 -1.17
C VAL A 66 0.33 -0.53 -2.30
N LEU A 67 0.88 -0.29 -3.49
CA LEU A 67 0.11 0.03 -4.68
C LEU A 67 0.53 -0.91 -5.80
N ASP A 68 -0.42 -1.65 -6.36
CA ASP A 68 -0.25 -2.40 -7.60
C ASP A 68 -1.19 -1.85 -8.69
N GLY A 69 -0.86 -2.15 -9.95
CA GLY A 69 -1.74 -1.81 -11.07
C GLY A 69 -1.76 -0.34 -11.49
N ILE A 70 -0.80 0.48 -11.04
CA ILE A 70 -0.74 1.91 -11.40
C ILE A 70 -0.37 2.14 -12.87
N ASN A 71 0.40 1.23 -13.48
CA ASN A 71 0.83 1.36 -14.88
C ASN A 71 -0.31 1.04 -15.86
N GLU A 72 -1.40 0.48 -15.35
CA GLU A 72 -2.58 0.02 -16.05
C GLU A 72 -3.72 1.06 -16.00
N LEU A 73 -3.47 2.19 -15.33
CA LEU A 73 -4.36 3.34 -15.33
C LEU A 73 -4.16 4.16 -16.60
N ASP A 74 -5.28 4.51 -17.25
CA ASP A 74 -5.25 5.48 -18.33
C ASP A 74 -4.94 6.87 -17.76
N TYR A 75 -3.94 7.51 -18.34
CA TYR A 75 -3.71 8.92 -18.10
C TYR A 75 -4.93 9.72 -18.56
N LYS A 76 -5.42 10.60 -17.68
CA LYS A 76 -6.41 11.61 -18.01
C LYS A 76 -5.80 12.98 -17.81
N ASP A 77 -6.01 13.85 -18.79
CA ASP A 77 -5.56 15.23 -18.69
C ASP A 77 -6.15 15.90 -17.44
N PHE A 78 -5.33 16.71 -16.80
CA PHE A 78 -5.76 17.56 -15.69
C PHE A 78 -6.58 18.73 -16.24
N VAL A 79 -7.84 18.46 -16.58
CA VAL A 79 -8.80 19.48 -17.02
C VAL A 79 -9.48 20.08 -15.78
N ASP A 80 -9.49 21.41 -15.67
CA ASP A 80 -10.21 22.20 -14.65
C ASP A 80 -9.83 21.98 -13.17
N GLN A 81 -8.66 21.39 -12.87
CA GLN A 81 -8.12 21.43 -11.50
C GLN A 81 -7.42 22.76 -11.24
N ARG A 82 -7.91 23.54 -10.27
CA ARG A 82 -7.24 24.74 -9.77
C ARG A 82 -6.59 24.42 -8.42
N LEU A 83 -5.34 24.88 -8.25
CA LEU A 83 -4.62 24.85 -6.97
C LEU A 83 -5.22 25.83 -5.96
#